data_AF-A0A1E1WEB0-F1
#
_entry.id   AF-A0A1E1WEB0-F1
#
_cell.length_a   1.000
_cell.length_b   1.000
_cell.length_c   1.000
_cell.angle_alpha   90.00
_cell.angle_beta   90.00
_cell.angle_gamma   90.00
#
_symmetry.space_group_name_H-M   'P 1'
#
loop_
_entity.id
_entity.type
_entity.pdbx_description
1 polymer ?
#
loop_
_entity_poly.entity_id
_entity_poly.type
_entity_poly.pdbx_seq_one_letter_code
_entity_poly.pdbx_strand_id
1 'polypeptide(L)'
;MATFSRFHKLALMSLGALGGGLAYYHLNNNDDEKKLRVHNNAWPMKNCNCPTTKWNKNWDCRDPESLVKPPCPGNAQDENRYNEEIEKVRSTATRHLILIRHGQYNVSGETDKERVLTELGRRQAELTGERLKNLDIKWDLLVRSTMTRAQETA
;
A
#
# COMPACT_ATOMS: atom_id res chain seq x y z
N MET A 1 -58.50 24.37 4.41
CA MET A 1 -57.62 23.24 4.03
C MET A 1 -58.02 22.80 2.64
N ALA A 2 -57.13 22.90 1.64
CA ALA A 2 -57.48 22.55 0.26
C ALA A 2 -57.55 21.02 0.09
N THR A 3 -58.74 20.49 -0.18
CA THR A 3 -58.97 19.07 -0.45
C THR A 3 -58.65 18.75 -1.91
N PHE A 4 -57.46 18.20 -2.17
CA PHE A 4 -57.08 17.76 -3.51
C PHE A 4 -57.88 16.53 -3.95
N SER A 5 -58.55 16.65 -5.10
CA SER A 5 -59.24 15.55 -5.80
C SER A 5 -58.29 14.38 -6.08
N ARG A 6 -58.80 13.14 -6.05
CA ARG A 6 -58.03 11.91 -6.25
C ARG A 6 -57.19 11.92 -7.55
N PHE A 7 -57.68 12.59 -8.59
CA PHE A 7 -56.96 12.75 -9.86
C PHE A 7 -55.70 13.62 -9.74
N HIS A 8 -55.71 14.66 -8.89
CA HIS A 8 -54.53 15.50 -8.66
C HIS A 8 -53.44 14.75 -7.90
N LYS A 9 -53.82 13.84 -6.99
CA LYS A 9 -52.86 13.00 -6.26
C LYS A 9 -52.16 11.99 -7.17
N LEU A 10 -52.90 11.39 -8.11
CA LEU A 10 -52.34 10.49 -9.13
C LEU A 10 -51.42 11.24 -10.10
N ALA A 11 -51.82 12.43 -10.56
CA ALA A 11 -50.98 13.27 -11.40
C ALA A 11 -49.66 13.64 -10.71
N LEU A 12 -49.70 14.05 -9.43
CA LEU A 12 -48.49 14.42 -8.67
C LEU A 12 -47.54 13.22 -8.46
N MET A 13 -48.08 12.03 -8.17
CA MET A 13 -47.29 10.80 -8.03
C MET A 13 -46.61 10.42 -9.35
N SER A 14 -47.32 10.54 -10.47
CA SER A 14 -46.78 10.21 -11.80
C SER A 14 -45.68 11.17 -12.26
N LEU A 15 -45.83 12.47 -11.97
CA LEU A 15 -44.81 13.48 -12.26
C LEU A 15 -43.55 13.28 -11.41
N GLY A 16 -43.70 12.91 -10.13
CA GLY A 16 -42.57 12.61 -9.25
C GLY A 16 -41.74 11.41 -9.71
N ALA A 17 -42.40 10.35 -10.18
CA ALA A 17 -41.71 9.15 -10.67
C ALA A 17 -40.93 9.40 -11.97
N LEU A 18 -41.52 10.14 -12.93
CA LEU A 18 -40.86 10.48 -14.18
C LEU A 18 -39.71 11.48 -13.96
N GLY A 19 -39.90 12.48 -13.10
CA GLY A 19 -38.85 13.44 -12.76
C GLY A 19 -37.67 12.79 -12.02
N GLY A 20 -37.94 11.92 -11.05
CA GLY A 20 -36.90 11.19 -10.32
C GLY A 20 -36.11 10.23 -11.21
N GLY A 21 -36.77 9.53 -12.13
CA GLY A 21 -36.12 8.62 -13.08
C GLY A 21 -35.20 9.34 -14.05
N LEU A 22 -35.64 10.49 -14.60
CA LEU A 22 -34.81 11.30 -15.50
C LEU A 22 -33.61 11.93 -14.77
N ALA A 23 -33.79 12.40 -13.53
CA ALA A 23 -32.69 12.92 -12.71
C ALA A 23 -31.66 11.84 -12.38
N TYR A 24 -32.10 10.62 -12.01
CA TYR A 24 -31.21 9.49 -11.77
C TYR A 24 -30.42 9.09 -13.02
N TYR A 25 -31.10 9.00 -14.17
CA TYR A 25 -30.45 8.69 -15.44
C TYR A 25 -29.42 9.75 -15.84
N HIS A 26 -29.72 11.03 -15.66
CA HIS A 26 -28.81 12.12 -16.01
C HIS A 26 -27.62 12.25 -15.05
N LEU A 27 -27.80 11.92 -13.76
CA LEU A 27 -26.71 11.87 -12.79
C LEU A 27 -25.80 10.65 -13.03
N ASN A 28 -26.36 9.50 -13.42
CA ASN A 28 -25.61 8.27 -13.63
C ASN A 28 -24.98 8.16 -15.05
N ASN A 29 -25.40 9.00 -16.01
CA ASN A 29 -24.76 9.08 -17.33
C ASN A 29 -23.61 10.10 -17.39
N ASN A 30 -23.46 10.96 -16.38
CA ASN A 30 -22.36 11.95 -16.30
C ASN A 30 -21.11 11.38 -15.61
N ASP A 31 -20.86 10.08 -15.79
CA ASP A 31 -19.61 9.44 -15.39
C ASP A 31 -18.50 9.78 -16.41
N ASP A 32 -18.11 11.05 -16.47
CA ASP A 32 -16.73 11.44 -16.80
C ASP A 32 -15.82 11.14 -15.59
N GLU A 33 -16.01 9.97 -14.96
CA GLU A 33 -14.96 9.36 -14.17
C GLU A 33 -13.83 9.05 -15.15
N LYS A 34 -12.84 9.95 -15.16
CA LYS A 34 -11.47 9.61 -15.53
C LYS A 34 -11.05 8.43 -14.66
N LYS A 35 -11.40 7.21 -15.09
CA LYS A 35 -10.77 5.98 -14.66
C LYS A 35 -9.30 6.19 -14.90
N LEU A 36 -8.58 6.58 -13.86
CA LEU A 36 -7.14 6.43 -13.77
C LEU A 36 -6.91 4.96 -14.09
N ARG A 37 -6.48 4.71 -15.33
CA ARG A 37 -6.02 3.40 -15.76
C ARG A 37 -4.77 3.14 -14.95
N VAL A 38 -4.95 2.59 -13.74
CA VAL A 38 -3.88 1.92 -13.02
C VAL A 38 -3.53 0.74 -13.91
N HIS A 39 -2.50 0.94 -14.73
CA HIS A 39 -1.84 -0.15 -15.42
C HIS A 39 -1.20 -1.00 -14.33
N ASN A 40 -1.94 -2.01 -13.86
CA ASN A 40 -1.35 -3.12 -13.15
C ASN A 40 -0.39 -3.80 -14.13
N ASN A 41 0.88 -3.45 -14.04
CA ASN A 41 1.98 -4.07 -14.79
C ASN A 41 2.26 -5.51 -14.32
N ALA A 42 1.24 -6.22 -13.85
CA ALA A 42 1.32 -7.65 -13.62
C ALA A 42 1.33 -8.30 -15.01
N TRP A 43 2.52 -8.65 -15.50
CA TRP A 43 2.64 -9.54 -16.65
C TRP A 43 1.73 -10.76 -16.41
N PRO A 44 0.81 -11.09 -17.33
CA PRO A 44 0.03 -12.31 -17.20
C PRO A 44 1.01 -13.46 -17.39
N MET A 45 1.49 -14.04 -16.29
CA MET A 45 2.26 -15.28 -16.25
C MET A 45 1.35 -16.44 -16.68
N LYS A 46 0.93 -16.44 -17.95
CA LYS A 46 -0.02 -17.41 -18.53
C LYS A 46 0.55 -18.83 -18.62
N ASN A 47 1.87 -19.00 -18.45
CA ASN A 47 2.55 -20.29 -18.58
C ASN A 47 3.36 -20.70 -17.34
N CYS A 48 3.15 -20.04 -16.20
CA CYS A 48 3.79 -20.48 -14.96
C CYS A 48 2.77 -21.30 -14.16
N ASN A 49 3.00 -22.62 -14.07
CA ASN A 49 2.41 -23.44 -13.02
C ASN A 49 2.98 -22.96 -11.68
N CYS A 50 2.48 -21.83 -11.18
CA CYS A 50 2.74 -21.36 -9.84
C CYS A 50 1.79 -22.11 -8.92
N PRO A 51 2.26 -23.06 -8.09
CA PRO A 51 1.40 -23.62 -7.06
C PRO A 51 0.89 -22.46 -6.21
N THR A 52 -0.42 -22.27 -6.19
CA THR A 52 -1.09 -21.31 -5.31
C THR A 52 -1.02 -21.83 -3.89
N THR A 53 0.15 -21.67 -3.26
CA THR A 53 0.36 -21.97 -1.84
C THR A 53 -0.35 -20.91 -1.00
N LYS A 54 -0.98 -21.33 0.11
CA LYS A 54 -1.57 -20.37 1.07
C LYS A 54 -0.47 -19.45 1.60
N TRP A 55 -0.79 -18.17 1.77
CA TRP A 55 0.11 -17.21 2.39
C TRP A 55 0.53 -17.68 3.80
N ASN A 56 1.83 -17.70 4.07
CA ASN A 56 2.34 -17.90 5.42
C ASN A 56 2.29 -16.57 6.18
N LYS A 57 1.36 -16.43 7.14
CA LYS A 57 1.24 -15.21 7.95
C LYS A 57 2.49 -14.93 8.78
N ASN A 58 3.08 -15.98 9.35
CA ASN A 58 4.28 -15.90 10.16
C ASN A 58 5.56 -16.13 9.33
N TRP A 59 5.67 -15.51 8.15
CA TRP A 59 6.78 -15.75 7.23
C TRP A 59 8.14 -15.28 7.76
N ASP A 60 8.15 -14.35 8.71
CA ASP A 60 9.34 -13.78 9.34
C ASP A 60 9.55 -14.27 10.78
N CYS A 61 8.73 -15.21 11.26
CA CYS A 61 8.77 -15.74 12.62
C CYS A 61 8.61 -14.66 13.70
N ARG A 62 7.84 -13.59 13.44
CA ARG A 62 7.60 -12.49 14.38
C ARG A 62 6.16 -12.37 14.87
N ASP A 63 5.28 -13.32 14.52
CA ASP A 63 3.94 -13.34 15.11
C ASP A 63 4.05 -13.48 16.64
N PRO A 64 3.27 -12.70 17.42
CA PRO A 64 3.37 -12.69 18.88
C PRO A 64 3.33 -14.09 19.51
N GLU A 65 2.46 -14.95 18.99
CA GLU A 65 2.26 -16.33 19.43
C GLU A 65 3.51 -17.20 19.25
N SER A 66 4.38 -16.87 18.29
CA SER A 66 5.62 -17.59 18.03
C SER A 66 6.81 -17.09 18.87
N LEU A 67 6.68 -15.91 19.48
CA LEU A 67 7.73 -15.31 20.32
C LEU A 67 7.56 -15.64 21.81
N VAL A 68 6.38 -16.09 22.22
CA VAL A 68 6.04 -16.38 23.62
C VAL A 68 5.82 -17.89 23.79
N LYS A 69 6.30 -18.45 24.91
CA LYS A 69 6.09 -19.87 25.23
C LYS A 69 4.60 -20.14 25.48
N PRO A 70 3.99 -21.14 24.81
CA PRO A 70 2.57 -21.44 25.01
C PRO A 70 2.28 -21.86 26.46
N PRO A 71 1.06 -21.56 26.97
CA PRO A 71 0.70 -21.90 28.33
C PRO A 71 0.51 -23.41 28.49
N CYS A 72 0.75 -23.92 29.70
CA CYS A 72 0.37 -25.28 30.03
C CYS A 72 -1.17 -25.35 30.11
N PRO A 73 -1.83 -26.33 29.46
CA PRO A 73 -3.28 -26.42 29.45
C PRO A 73 -3.82 -26.67 30.87
N GLY A 74 -4.88 -25.95 31.25
CA GLY A 74 -5.63 -26.20 32.47
C GLY A 74 -5.28 -25.32 33.68
N ASN A 75 -4.38 -24.34 33.55
CA ASN A 75 -4.09 -23.36 34.58
C ASN A 75 -4.42 -21.93 34.12
N ALA A 76 -5.49 -21.36 34.66
CA ALA A 76 -5.95 -20.01 34.31
C ALA A 76 -4.89 -18.92 34.58
N GLN A 77 -4.03 -19.12 35.59
CA GLN A 77 -2.95 -18.18 35.87
C GLN A 77 -1.88 -18.19 34.77
N ASP A 78 -1.60 -19.36 34.19
CA ASP A 78 -0.65 -19.50 33.08
C ASP A 78 -1.21 -18.90 31.78
N GLU A 79 -2.53 -19.03 31.55
CA GLU A 79 -3.21 -18.40 30.40
C GLU A 79 -3.18 -16.87 30.50
N ASN A 80 -3.46 -16.31 31.67
CA ASN A 80 -3.38 -14.87 31.89
C ASN A 80 -1.96 -14.33 31.66
N ARG A 81 -0.95 -15.02 32.22
CA ARG A 81 0.47 -14.69 31.99
C ARG A 81 0.82 -14.70 30.50
N TYR A 82 0.37 -15.71 29.77
CA TYR A 82 0.60 -15.83 28.32
C TYR A 82 -0.01 -14.65 27.55
N ASN A 83 -1.27 -14.30 27.82
CA ASN A 83 -1.95 -13.18 27.16
C ASN A 83 -1.23 -11.85 27.42
N GLU A 84 -0.79 -11.60 28.65
CA GLU A 84 0.00 -10.41 28.98
C GLU A 84 1.34 -10.36 28.24
N GLU A 85 2.03 -11.49 28.10
CA GLU A 85 3.28 -11.60 27.35
C GLU A 85 3.08 -11.36 25.85
N ILE A 86 1.99 -11.88 25.28
CA ILE A 86 1.60 -11.67 23.88
C ILE A 86 1.35 -10.20 23.57
N GLU A 87 0.59 -9.50 24.43
CA GLU A 87 0.34 -8.07 24.26
C GLU A 87 1.63 -7.25 24.31
N LYS A 88 2.60 -7.64 25.16
CA LYS A 88 3.89 -6.94 25.28
C LYS A 88 4.77 -7.07 24.04
N VAL A 89 4.73 -8.21 23.34
CA VAL A 89 5.55 -8.44 22.14
C VAL A 89 4.86 -8.01 20.84
N ARG A 90 3.56 -7.67 20.90
CA ARG A 90 2.80 -7.27 19.72
C ARG A 90 3.34 -5.96 19.15
N SER A 91 3.58 -5.96 17.84
CA SER A 91 4.00 -4.74 17.13
C SER A 91 2.88 -3.69 17.21
N THR A 92 3.22 -2.49 17.69
CA THR A 92 2.28 -1.38 17.86
C THR A 92 2.31 -0.37 16.71
N ALA A 93 3.30 -0.48 15.80
CA ALA A 93 3.52 0.48 14.74
C ALA A 93 3.63 -0.19 13.37
N THR A 94 3.28 0.56 12.33
CA THR A 94 3.50 0.19 10.93
C THR A 94 4.83 0.77 10.45
N ARG A 95 5.62 -0.04 9.75
CA ARG A 95 6.91 0.36 9.18
C ARG A 95 6.77 0.59 7.68
N HIS A 96 7.04 1.81 7.23
CA HIS A 96 7.12 2.12 5.80
C HIS A 96 8.56 1.89 5.33
N LEU A 97 8.76 0.88 4.48
CA LEU A 97 10.07 0.58 3.89
C LEU A 97 10.14 1.15 2.48
N ILE A 98 11.05 2.11 2.26
CA ILE A 98 11.29 2.69 0.94
C ILE A 98 12.61 2.14 0.40
N LEU A 99 12.51 1.34 -0.66
CA LEU A 99 13.65 0.69 -1.29
C LEU A 99 14.07 1.49 -2.52
N ILE A 100 15.25 2.09 -2.44
CA ILE A 100 15.80 2.94 -3.51
C ILE A 100 16.95 2.20 -4.18
N ARG A 101 16.87 2.06 -5.50
CA ARG A 101 17.98 1.55 -6.29
C ARG A 101 18.99 2.68 -6.53
N HIS A 102 20.28 2.36 -6.46
CA HIS A 102 21.35 3.32 -6.78
C HIS A 102 21.17 3.94 -8.19
N GLY A 103 21.71 5.14 -8.39
CA GLY A 103 21.73 5.80 -9.69
C GLY A 103 22.53 5.04 -10.75
N GLN A 104 22.41 5.45 -12.01
CA GLN A 104 23.25 4.92 -13.08
C GLN A 104 24.74 5.09 -12.76
N TYR A 105 25.54 4.07 -13.00
CA TYR A 105 26.95 4.05 -12.63
C TYR A 105 27.81 3.45 -13.75
N ASN A 106 29.11 3.68 -13.66
CA ASN A 106 30.10 3.10 -14.56
C ASN A 106 30.22 1.59 -14.32
N VAL A 107 29.70 0.78 -15.24
CA VAL A 107 29.75 -0.68 -15.14
C VAL A 107 31.10 -1.24 -15.57
N SER A 108 31.86 -0.52 -16.40
CA SER A 108 33.15 -0.98 -16.92
C SER A 108 34.32 -0.79 -15.96
N GLY A 109 34.08 -0.24 -14.76
CA GLY A 109 35.10 -0.17 -13.72
C GLY A 109 35.53 -1.58 -13.26
N GLU A 110 36.84 -1.80 -13.19
CA GLU A 110 37.43 -3.09 -12.79
C GLU A 110 37.26 -3.28 -11.28
N THR A 111 37.49 -2.22 -10.51
CA THR A 111 37.34 -2.22 -9.05
C THR A 111 36.05 -1.50 -8.60
N ASP A 112 35.55 -1.80 -7.39
CA ASP A 112 34.34 -1.13 -6.88
C ASP A 112 34.52 0.39 -6.79
N LYS A 113 35.74 0.86 -6.49
CA LYS A 113 36.08 2.28 -6.41
C LYS A 113 35.93 3.01 -7.74
N GLU A 114 36.04 2.30 -8.86
CA GLU A 114 35.87 2.86 -10.21
C GLU A 114 34.42 2.82 -10.69
N ARG A 115 33.55 2.07 -9.99
CA ARG A 115 32.12 1.93 -10.29
C ARG A 115 31.30 3.06 -9.67
N VAL A 116 31.72 4.29 -9.97
CA VAL A 116 31.11 5.55 -9.55
C VAL A 116 29.89 5.90 -10.40
N LEU A 117 29.04 6.79 -9.90
CA LEU A 117 27.89 7.31 -10.62
C LEU A 117 28.32 8.08 -11.87
N THR A 118 27.58 7.88 -12.95
CA THR A 118 27.66 8.74 -14.14
C THR A 118 27.04 10.11 -13.83
N GLU A 119 27.26 11.12 -14.67
CA GLU A 119 26.58 12.41 -14.52
C GLU A 119 25.06 12.27 -14.50
N LEU A 120 24.51 11.40 -15.36
CA LEU A 120 23.10 11.05 -15.33
C LEU A 120 22.70 10.39 -14.00
N GLY A 121 23.51 9.48 -13.49
CA GLY A 121 23.27 8.83 -12.19
C GLY A 121 23.23 9.80 -11.02
N ARG A 122 24.10 10.82 -11.03
CA ARG A 122 24.09 11.89 -10.02
C ARG A 122 22.81 12.71 -10.10
N ARG A 123 22.37 13.07 -11.31
CA ARG A 123 21.11 13.81 -11.49
C ARG A 123 19.89 12.97 -11.08
N GLN A 124 19.92 11.66 -11.32
CA GLN A 124 18.88 10.73 -10.83
C GLN A 124 18.82 10.70 -9.30
N ALA A 125 19.99 10.63 -8.64
CA ALA A 125 20.08 10.65 -7.19
C ALA A 125 19.54 11.97 -6.62
N GLU A 126 19.91 13.11 -7.21
CA GLU A 126 19.45 14.44 -6.81
C GLU A 126 17.92 14.58 -6.92
N LEU A 127 17.34 14.23 -8.08
CA LEU A 127 15.88 14.26 -8.27
C LEU A 127 15.14 13.31 -7.32
N THR A 128 15.75 12.17 -6.99
CA THR A 128 15.19 11.24 -6.00
C THR A 128 15.22 11.88 -4.61
N GLY A 129 16.32 12.52 -4.22
CA GLY A 129 16.44 13.27 -2.97
C GLY A 129 15.43 14.41 -2.85
N GLU A 130 15.25 15.19 -3.91
CA GLU A 130 14.21 16.24 -3.97
C GLU A 130 12.82 15.64 -3.78
N ARG A 131 12.52 14.51 -4.45
CA ARG A 131 11.24 13.84 -4.29
C ARG A 131 11.01 13.37 -2.85
N LEU A 132 12.00 12.75 -2.22
CA LEU A 132 11.90 12.29 -0.83
C LEU A 132 11.70 13.45 0.14
N LYS A 133 12.37 14.58 -0.09
CA LYS A 133 12.17 15.81 0.68
C LYS A 133 10.74 16.32 0.55
N ASN A 134 10.19 16.30 -0.67
CA ASN A 134 8.83 16.76 -0.96
C ASN A 134 7.72 15.87 -0.38
N LEU A 135 8.05 14.66 0.11
CA LEU A 135 7.06 13.81 0.78
C LEU A 135 6.73 14.31 2.19
N ASP A 136 7.54 15.21 2.77
CA ASP A 136 7.37 15.74 4.13
C ASP A 136 7.22 14.65 5.20
N ILE A 137 7.95 13.54 5.00
CA ILE A 137 8.01 12.42 5.95
C ILE A 137 9.24 12.61 6.83
N LYS A 138 9.07 12.44 8.15
CA LYS A 138 10.20 12.33 9.08
C LYS A 138 10.87 10.97 8.89
N TRP A 139 12.07 10.97 8.32
CA TRP A 139 12.86 9.75 8.10
C TRP A 139 13.59 9.33 9.38
N ASP A 140 13.39 8.09 9.82
CA ASP A 140 14.04 7.56 11.03
C ASP A 140 15.45 7.02 10.75
N LEU A 141 15.63 6.32 9.64
CA LEU A 141 16.88 5.60 9.34
C LEU A 141 17.13 5.50 7.82
N LEU A 142 18.33 5.87 7.40
CA LEU A 142 18.86 5.60 6.07
C LEU A 142 19.88 4.46 6.14
N VAL A 143 19.56 3.32 5.52
CA VAL A 143 20.50 2.19 5.40
C VAL A 143 20.89 2.07 3.93
N ARG A 144 22.20 2.00 3.67
CA ARG A 144 22.74 1.86 2.31
C ARG A 144 23.74 0.71 2.20
N SER A 145 23.90 0.19 0.99
CA SER A 145 24.98 -0.76 0.67
C SER A 145 26.36 -0.10 0.80
N THR A 146 27.38 -0.89 1.10
CA THR A 146 28.78 -0.45 1.16
C THR A 146 29.44 -0.25 -0.20
N MET A 147 28.76 -0.58 -1.31
CA MET A 147 29.32 -0.45 -2.67
C MET A 147 29.31 1.01 -3.14
N THR A 148 30.37 1.45 -3.83
CA THR A 148 30.64 2.85 -4.20
C THR A 148 29.44 3.56 -4.84
N ARG A 149 28.79 2.97 -5.84
CA ARG A 149 27.58 3.54 -6.47
C ARG A 149 26.41 3.80 -5.49
N ALA A 150 26.22 2.93 -4.49
CA ALA A 150 25.20 3.13 -3.47
C ALA A 150 25.65 4.15 -2.43
N GLN A 151 26.97 4.26 -2.21
CA GLN A 151 27.54 5.28 -1.35
C GLN A 151 27.35 6.69 -1.90
N GLU A 152 27.55 6.88 -3.20
CA GLU A 152 27.39 8.17 -3.87
C GLU A 152 25.93 8.56 -4.13
N THR A 153 25.01 7.59 -4.15
CA THR A 153 23.57 7.89 -4.29
C THR A 153 22.95 8.38 -2.97
N ALA A 154 23.46 7.88 -1.85
CA ALA A 154 22.93 8.09 -0.50
C ALA A 154 23.45 9.40 0.11
#